data_AF-A0A4Q0J3G0-F1
#
_entry.id   AF-A0A4Q0J3G0-F1
#
_cell.length_a   1.000
_cell.length_b   1.000
_cell.length_c   1.000
_cell.angle_alpha   90.00
_cell.angle_beta   90.00
_cell.angle_gamma   90.00
#
_symmetry.space_group_name_H-M   'P 1'
#
loop_
_entity.id
_entity.type
_entity.pdbx_description
1 polymer ?
#
loop_
_entity_poly.entity_id
_entity_poly.type
_entity_poly.pdbx_seq_one_letter_code
_entity_poly.pdbx_strand_id
1 'polypeptide(L)'
;MDIRQYAIASAQRTDAALSSGDIEEAIRISGEATATLDAEWTRLYNNGDSGCDNALTAGNFIACRHLCALSQAGACDEAFAMGAMLLYRSTLARAKSAELAQSQLDILCCLLSAALETGDNRGYTSATADADELDHFAHIISYISSMLYAFYREVGDSRPDSSILEEAYSLLQQMQELGAVQYPVIRINDCDIPSGDIKAILPDLLGRSKALGLLKAE
;
A
#
# COMPACT_ATOMS: atom_id res chain seq x y z
N MET A 1 -11.14 0.69 24.53
CA MET A 1 -10.21 1.55 23.79
C MET A 1 -10.98 2.16 22.64
N ASP A 2 -10.92 3.48 22.46
CA ASP A 2 -11.42 4.08 21.22
C ASP A 2 -10.35 3.90 20.14
N ILE A 3 -10.61 2.99 19.20
CA ILE A 3 -9.67 2.58 18.15
C ILE A 3 -9.28 3.75 17.25
N ARG A 4 -10.23 4.64 16.92
CA ARG A 4 -9.96 5.79 16.05
C ARG A 4 -9.12 6.81 16.78
N GLN A 5 -9.46 7.11 18.03
CA GLN A 5 -8.70 8.06 18.83
C GLN A 5 -7.28 7.57 19.09
N TYR A 6 -7.10 6.26 19.34
CA TYR A 6 -5.79 5.63 19.47
C TYR A 6 -4.96 5.75 18.19
N ALA A 7 -5.56 5.45 17.02
CA ALA A 7 -4.88 5.58 15.73
C ALA A 7 -4.46 7.01 15.43
N ILE A 8 -5.33 8.00 15.69
CA ILE A 8 -5.04 9.43 15.51
C ILE A 8 -3.90 9.89 16.44
N ALA A 9 -3.96 9.54 17.73
CA ALA A 9 -2.91 9.92 18.67
C ALA A 9 -1.54 9.30 18.32
N SER A 10 -1.54 8.04 17.88
CA SER A 10 -0.32 7.35 17.44
C SER A 10 0.23 7.98 16.17
N ALA A 11 -0.64 8.26 15.19
CA ALA A 11 -0.29 8.95 13.95
C ALA A 11 0.35 10.31 14.21
N GLN A 12 -0.24 11.16 15.05
CA GLN A 12 0.31 12.47 15.40
C GLN A 12 1.71 12.38 16.00
N ARG A 13 1.96 11.35 16.84
CA ARG A 13 3.29 11.14 17.43
C ARG A 13 4.29 10.61 16.39
N THR A 14 3.88 9.72 15.50
CA THR A 14 4.72 9.26 14.38
C THR A 14 5.06 10.42 13.46
N ASP A 15 4.08 11.23 13.06
CA ASP A 15 4.27 12.38 12.17
C ASP A 15 5.21 13.43 12.81
N ALA A 16 5.11 13.64 14.13
CA ALA A 16 6.03 14.50 14.87
C ALA A 16 7.47 13.96 14.86
N ALA A 17 7.66 12.66 15.08
CA ALA A 17 8.97 12.01 15.06
C ALA A 17 9.61 12.06 13.66
N LEU A 18 8.82 11.78 12.61
CA LEU A 18 9.26 11.94 11.21
C LEU A 18 9.70 13.37 10.92
N SER A 19 8.90 14.36 11.34
CA SER A 19 9.19 15.78 11.10
C SER A 19 10.45 16.26 11.85
N SER A 20 10.78 15.66 13.00
CA SER A 20 12.01 15.95 13.74
C SER A 20 13.23 15.15 13.27
N GLY A 21 13.07 14.24 12.30
CA GLY A 21 14.13 13.36 11.82
C GLY A 21 14.46 12.20 12.77
N ASP A 22 13.61 11.92 13.77
CA ASP A 22 13.78 10.78 14.67
C ASP A 22 13.10 9.54 14.08
N ILE A 23 13.77 8.98 13.06
CA ILE A 23 13.22 7.88 12.25
C ILE A 23 13.06 6.60 13.08
N GLU A 24 13.99 6.33 14.01
CA GLU A 24 13.91 5.15 14.88
C GLU A 24 12.66 5.22 15.79
N GLU A 25 12.41 6.37 16.41
CA GLU A 25 11.21 6.57 17.23
C GLU A 25 9.93 6.52 16.38
N ALA A 26 9.96 7.07 15.16
CA ALA A 26 8.84 6.98 14.23
C ALA A 26 8.48 5.53 13.91
N ILE A 27 9.48 4.68 13.59
CA ILE A 27 9.31 3.24 13.36
C ILE A 27 8.76 2.57 14.61
N ARG A 28 9.34 2.84 15.78
CA ARG A 28 8.95 2.22 17.04
C ARG A 28 7.48 2.49 17.39
N ILE A 29 7.06 3.76 17.35
CA ILE A 29 5.68 4.17 17.66
C ILE A 29 4.71 3.58 16.65
N SER A 30 4.99 3.73 15.36
CA SER A 30 4.07 3.30 14.30
C SER A 30 3.97 1.78 14.22
N GLY A 31 5.07 1.05 14.46
CA GLY A 31 5.10 -0.40 14.52
C GLY A 31 4.30 -0.96 15.69
N GLU A 32 4.49 -0.40 16.90
CA GLU A 32 3.72 -0.78 18.09
C GLU A 32 2.21 -0.53 17.90
N ALA A 33 1.86 0.62 17.33
CA ALA A 33 0.47 0.97 17.07
C ALA A 33 -0.15 0.11 15.97
N THR A 34 0.61 -0.22 14.93
CA THR A 34 0.15 -1.14 13.86
C THR A 34 -0.12 -2.53 14.41
N ALA A 35 0.79 -3.08 15.22
CA ALA A 35 0.61 -4.39 15.85
C ALA A 35 -0.61 -4.41 16.79
N THR A 36 -0.81 -3.34 17.57
CA THR A 36 -1.98 -3.21 18.46
C THR A 36 -3.29 -3.20 17.69
N LEU A 37 -3.35 -2.43 16.59
CA LEU A 37 -4.55 -2.32 15.76
C LEU A 37 -4.81 -3.58 14.92
N ASP A 38 -3.77 -4.30 14.53
CA ASP A 38 -3.91 -5.59 13.86
C ASP A 38 -4.48 -6.66 14.79
N ALA A 39 -3.97 -6.74 16.03
CA ALA A 39 -4.50 -7.64 17.06
C ALA A 39 -5.99 -7.33 17.35
N GLU A 40 -6.35 -6.06 17.48
CA GLU A 40 -7.72 -5.65 17.75
C GLU A 40 -8.65 -5.93 16.57
N TRP A 41 -8.21 -5.66 15.33
CA TRP A 41 -8.96 -6.03 14.14
C TRP A 41 -9.18 -7.54 14.05
N THR A 42 -8.13 -8.34 14.26
CA THR A 42 -8.21 -9.81 14.22
C THR A 42 -9.20 -10.33 15.25
N ARG A 43 -9.17 -9.78 16.47
CA ARG A 43 -10.14 -10.09 17.53
C ARG A 43 -11.57 -9.77 17.10
N LEU A 44 -11.82 -8.59 16.55
CA LEU A 44 -13.15 -8.16 16.11
C LEU A 44 -13.66 -9.00 14.93
N TYR A 45 -12.78 -9.25 13.95
CA TYR A 45 -13.09 -10.04 12.76
C TYR A 45 -13.51 -11.46 13.13
N ASN A 46 -12.71 -12.14 13.95
CA ASN A 46 -12.99 -13.53 14.38
C ASN A 46 -14.25 -13.65 15.24
N ASN A 47 -14.59 -12.61 16.00
CA ASN A 47 -15.82 -12.57 16.79
C ASN A 47 -17.07 -12.17 15.99
N GLY A 48 -16.94 -11.88 14.70
CA GLY A 48 -18.07 -11.47 13.89
C GLY A 48 -18.52 -10.01 14.15
N ASP A 49 -17.73 -9.21 14.86
CA ASP A 49 -18.12 -7.86 15.28
C ASP A 49 -18.20 -6.88 14.09
N SER A 50 -19.25 -6.08 14.03
CA SER A 50 -19.44 -5.01 13.04
C SER A 50 -18.37 -3.90 13.10
N GLY A 51 -17.66 -3.77 14.22
CA GLY A 51 -16.57 -2.82 14.38
C GLY A 51 -15.29 -3.17 13.63
N CYS A 52 -15.19 -4.38 13.03
CA CYS A 52 -13.96 -4.83 12.38
C CYS A 52 -13.51 -3.90 11.25
N ASP A 53 -14.43 -3.40 10.41
CA ASP A 53 -14.05 -2.55 9.27
C ASP A 53 -13.54 -1.17 9.75
N ASN A 54 -14.08 -0.64 10.85
CA ASN A 54 -13.56 0.57 11.48
C ASN A 54 -12.13 0.36 12.03
N ALA A 55 -11.87 -0.80 12.62
CA ALA A 55 -10.55 -1.16 13.11
C ALA A 55 -9.55 -1.39 11.97
N LEU A 56 -10.01 -1.95 10.85
CA LEU A 56 -9.22 -2.12 9.64
C LEU A 56 -8.78 -0.78 9.07
N THR A 57 -9.71 0.15 8.83
CA THR A 57 -9.38 1.48 8.30
C THR A 57 -8.48 2.28 9.26
N ALA A 58 -8.72 2.20 10.57
CA ALA A 58 -7.84 2.83 11.56
C ALA A 58 -6.43 2.22 11.59
N GLY A 59 -6.35 0.89 11.43
CA GLY A 59 -5.09 0.17 11.28
C GLY A 59 -4.33 0.58 10.01
N ASN A 60 -5.00 0.63 8.87
CA ASN A 60 -4.39 1.07 7.60
C ASN A 60 -3.82 2.48 7.73
N PHE A 61 -4.55 3.39 8.38
CA PHE A 61 -4.12 4.77 8.58
C PHE A 61 -2.78 4.89 9.33
N ILE A 62 -2.55 4.11 10.40
CA ILE A 62 -1.23 4.12 11.06
C ILE A 62 -0.19 3.34 10.27
N ALA A 63 -0.61 2.27 9.59
CA ALA A 63 0.30 1.40 8.88
C ALA A 63 0.95 2.14 7.70
N CYS A 64 0.23 3.00 6.97
CA CYS A 64 0.81 3.87 5.94
C CYS A 64 1.95 4.73 6.49
N ARG A 65 1.82 5.29 7.70
CA ARG A 65 2.90 6.05 8.34
C ARG A 65 4.08 5.17 8.72
N HIS A 66 3.82 3.92 9.12
CA HIS A 66 4.88 2.95 9.34
C HIS A 66 5.63 2.64 8.04
N LEU A 67 4.91 2.48 6.92
CA LEU A 67 5.54 2.31 5.59
C LEU A 67 6.45 3.50 5.25
N CYS A 68 5.96 4.73 5.44
CA CYS A 68 6.76 5.94 5.24
C CYS A 68 8.00 5.97 6.14
N ALA A 69 7.87 5.58 7.42
CA ALA A 69 9.00 5.52 8.36
C ALA A 69 10.04 4.46 7.94
N LEU A 70 9.61 3.29 7.46
CA LEU A 70 10.48 2.25 6.92
C LEU A 70 11.22 2.73 5.67
N SER A 71 10.51 3.33 4.71
CA SER A 71 11.13 3.92 3.50
C SER A 71 12.18 4.97 3.86
N GLN A 72 11.88 5.90 4.78
CA GLN A 72 12.85 6.91 5.22
C GLN A 72 14.07 6.33 5.94
N ALA A 73 13.96 5.14 6.53
CA ALA A 73 15.09 4.41 7.12
C ALA A 73 15.89 3.60 6.09
N GLY A 74 15.50 3.61 4.81
CA GLY A 74 16.11 2.79 3.77
C GLY A 74 15.65 1.33 3.76
N ALA A 75 14.61 0.98 4.54
CA ALA A 75 14.01 -0.36 4.61
C ALA A 75 12.86 -0.50 3.60
N CYS A 76 13.11 -0.12 2.34
CA CYS A 76 12.09 -0.05 1.27
C CYS A 76 11.53 -1.44 0.91
N ASP A 77 12.35 -2.49 0.99
CA ASP A 77 11.89 -3.88 0.79
C ASP A 77 10.88 -4.29 1.86
N GLU A 78 11.16 -3.98 3.14
CA GLU A 78 10.22 -4.21 4.25
C GLU A 78 8.94 -3.38 4.09
N ALA A 79 9.07 -2.11 3.69
CA ALA A 79 7.93 -1.24 3.42
C ALA A 79 7.05 -1.80 2.29
N PHE A 80 7.66 -2.25 1.20
CA PHE A 80 6.97 -2.88 0.09
C PHE A 80 6.23 -4.16 0.53
N ALA A 81 6.93 -5.06 1.23
CA ALA A 81 6.36 -6.32 1.69
C ALA A 81 5.17 -6.10 2.61
N MET A 82 5.29 -5.16 3.56
CA MET A 82 4.20 -4.82 4.47
C MET A 82 3.05 -4.13 3.74
N GLY A 83 3.33 -3.22 2.79
CA GLY A 83 2.31 -2.57 1.97
C GLY A 83 1.47 -3.57 1.17
N ALA A 84 2.10 -4.59 0.57
CA ALA A 84 1.40 -5.64 -0.15
C ALA A 84 0.48 -6.47 0.77
N MET A 85 0.93 -6.76 2.00
CA MET A 85 0.14 -7.47 3.01
C MET A 85 -1.02 -6.63 3.56
N LEU A 86 -0.83 -5.32 3.74
CA LEU A 86 -1.89 -4.38 4.11
C LEU A 86 -2.94 -4.30 3.00
N LEU A 87 -2.50 -4.25 1.74
CA LEU A 87 -3.39 -4.27 0.59
C LEU A 87 -4.23 -5.55 0.56
N TYR A 88 -3.61 -6.73 0.78
CA TYR A 88 -4.33 -8.00 0.94
C TYR A 88 -5.40 -7.91 2.02
N ARG A 89 -5.00 -7.49 3.23
CA ARG A 89 -5.86 -7.42 4.41
C ARG A 89 -7.04 -6.47 4.18
N SER A 90 -6.83 -5.35 3.46
CA SER A 90 -7.90 -4.42 3.12
C SER A 90 -9.03 -5.09 2.33
N THR A 91 -8.73 -6.12 1.54
CA THR A 91 -9.73 -6.86 0.76
C THR A 91 -10.63 -7.76 1.61
N LEU A 92 -10.26 -8.00 2.88
CA LEU A 92 -11.04 -8.77 3.84
C LEU A 92 -12.12 -7.95 4.53
N ALA A 93 -12.20 -6.65 4.27
CA ALA A 93 -13.30 -5.80 4.73
C ALA A 93 -14.66 -6.40 4.35
N ARG A 94 -15.64 -6.29 5.26
CA ARG A 94 -16.97 -6.88 5.07
C ARG A 94 -17.91 -5.97 4.30
N ALA A 95 -17.71 -4.66 4.41
CA ALA A 95 -18.45 -3.65 3.68
C ALA A 95 -17.51 -2.81 2.82
N LYS A 96 -18.02 -2.41 1.64
CA LYS A 96 -17.42 -1.31 0.88
C LYS A 96 -17.81 0.01 1.53
N SER A 97 -16.85 0.92 1.64
CA SER A 97 -17.07 2.30 2.09
C SER A 97 -16.10 3.24 1.41
N ALA A 98 -16.45 4.52 1.37
CA ALA A 98 -15.58 5.55 0.82
C ALA A 98 -14.29 5.69 1.65
N GLU A 99 -14.36 5.47 2.97
CA GLU A 99 -13.21 5.41 3.87
C GLU A 99 -12.27 4.24 3.54
N LEU A 100 -12.83 3.07 3.23
CA LEU A 100 -12.04 1.91 2.83
C LEU A 100 -11.32 2.18 1.51
N ALA A 101 -12.04 2.68 0.50
CA ALA A 101 -11.46 3.03 -0.80
C ALA A 101 -10.33 4.07 -0.65
N GLN A 102 -10.53 5.10 0.19
CA GLN A 102 -9.47 6.05 0.51
C GLN A 102 -8.27 5.38 1.17
N SER A 103 -8.47 4.46 2.13
CA SER A 103 -7.36 3.74 2.77
C SER A 103 -6.61 2.82 1.80
N GLN A 104 -7.30 2.25 0.81
CA GLN A 104 -6.69 1.43 -0.24
C GLN A 104 -5.85 2.28 -1.20
N LEU A 105 -6.35 3.48 -1.55
CA LEU A 105 -5.60 4.46 -2.31
C LEU A 105 -4.31 4.87 -1.57
N ASP A 106 -4.41 5.16 -0.28
CA ASP A 106 -3.27 5.54 0.57
C ASP A 106 -2.20 4.41 0.62
N ILE A 107 -2.63 3.16 0.84
CA ILE A 107 -1.72 1.99 0.79
C ILE A 107 -1.05 1.88 -0.58
N LEU A 108 -1.79 2.07 -1.67
CA LEU A 108 -1.25 1.98 -3.03
C LEU A 108 -0.22 3.08 -3.32
N CYS A 109 -0.41 4.30 -2.80
CA CYS A 109 0.60 5.37 -2.88
C CYS A 109 1.89 4.95 -2.20
N CYS A 110 1.81 4.53 -0.92
CA CYS A 110 2.99 4.08 -0.17
C CYS A 110 3.67 2.87 -0.83
N LEU A 111 2.88 1.89 -1.29
CA LEU A 111 3.38 0.68 -1.93
C LEU A 111 4.10 0.98 -3.25
N LEU A 112 3.55 1.88 -4.07
CA LEU A 112 4.19 2.30 -5.33
C LEU A 112 5.52 3.02 -5.06
N SER A 113 5.53 3.98 -4.13
CA SER A 113 6.75 4.70 -3.75
C SER A 113 7.83 3.73 -3.25
N ALA A 114 7.47 2.81 -2.34
CA ALA A 114 8.40 1.78 -1.85
C ALA A 114 8.89 0.85 -2.96
N ALA A 115 8.03 0.49 -3.92
CA ALA A 115 8.41 -0.34 -5.07
C ALA A 115 9.44 0.38 -5.96
N LEU A 116 9.23 1.66 -6.26
CA LEU A 116 10.15 2.46 -7.07
C LEU A 116 11.51 2.61 -6.39
N GLU A 117 11.55 2.98 -5.11
CA GLU A 117 12.79 3.07 -4.32
C GLU A 117 13.52 1.73 -4.26
N THR A 118 12.77 0.63 -4.09
CA THR A 118 13.31 -0.73 -4.12
C THR A 118 13.94 -1.06 -5.47
N GLY A 119 13.27 -0.72 -6.57
CA GLY A 119 13.80 -0.93 -7.91
C GLY A 119 15.08 -0.16 -8.16
N ASP A 120 15.17 1.09 -7.70
CA ASP A 120 16.39 1.88 -7.82
C ASP A 120 17.53 1.31 -6.97
N ASN A 121 17.26 0.94 -5.71
CA ASN A 121 18.26 0.36 -4.81
C ASN A 121 18.79 -0.99 -5.31
N ARG A 122 17.92 -1.80 -5.93
CA ARG A 122 18.28 -3.11 -6.50
C ARG A 122 18.80 -3.03 -7.93
N GLY A 123 18.78 -1.84 -8.54
CA GLY A 123 19.34 -1.61 -9.87
C GLY A 123 18.45 -2.08 -11.02
N TYR A 124 17.15 -2.28 -10.81
CA TYR A 124 16.17 -2.60 -11.85
C TYR A 124 15.92 -1.44 -12.82
N THR A 125 16.55 -0.29 -12.62
CA THR A 125 16.56 0.82 -13.58
C THR A 125 17.90 0.95 -14.32
N SER A 126 18.85 0.03 -14.05
CA SER A 126 20.19 0.05 -14.66
C SER A 126 20.23 -0.62 -16.04
N ALA A 127 21.14 -0.16 -16.89
CA ALA A 127 21.36 -0.72 -18.23
C ALA A 127 21.90 -2.17 -18.24
N THR A 128 22.28 -2.69 -17.08
CA THR A 128 22.85 -4.03 -16.90
C THR A 128 21.93 -4.97 -16.12
N ALA A 129 20.71 -4.53 -15.80
CA ALA A 129 19.74 -5.36 -15.10
C ALA A 129 19.36 -6.59 -15.94
N ASP A 130 19.10 -7.69 -15.24
CA ASP A 130 18.64 -8.92 -15.89
C ASP A 130 17.25 -8.70 -16.53
N ALA A 131 17.07 -9.21 -17.75
CA ALA A 131 15.87 -8.95 -18.52
C ALA A 131 14.61 -9.56 -17.89
N ASP A 132 14.72 -10.73 -17.24
CA ASP A 132 13.60 -11.39 -16.59
C ASP A 132 13.25 -10.65 -15.28
N GLU A 133 14.25 -10.17 -14.55
CA GLU A 133 14.03 -9.33 -13.36
C GLU A 133 13.36 -8.00 -13.71
N LEU A 134 13.79 -7.37 -14.80
CA LEU A 134 13.18 -6.15 -15.35
C LEU A 134 11.72 -6.36 -15.72
N ASP A 135 11.39 -7.46 -16.41
CA ASP A 135 10.03 -7.79 -16.80
C ASP A 135 9.12 -7.96 -15.59
N HIS A 136 9.55 -8.76 -14.61
CA HIS A 136 8.82 -8.92 -13.35
C HIS A 136 8.58 -7.60 -12.64
N PHE A 137 9.60 -6.75 -12.55
CA PHE A 137 9.49 -5.45 -11.88
C PHE A 137 8.56 -4.48 -12.62
N ALA A 138 8.65 -4.42 -13.96
CA ALA A 138 7.76 -3.61 -14.78
C ALA A 138 6.29 -4.02 -14.60
N HIS A 139 6.02 -5.34 -14.51
CA HIS A 139 4.68 -5.84 -14.20
C HIS A 139 4.20 -5.42 -12.80
N ILE A 140 5.05 -5.50 -11.78
CA ILE A 140 4.71 -5.04 -10.42
C ILE A 140 4.32 -3.56 -10.43
N ILE A 141 5.15 -2.69 -11.02
CA ILE A 141 4.88 -1.26 -11.12
C ILE A 141 3.58 -1.00 -11.91
N SER A 142 3.40 -1.71 -13.02
CA SER A 142 2.19 -1.58 -13.84
C SER A 142 0.93 -1.95 -13.07
N TYR A 143 0.94 -3.05 -12.31
CA TYR A 143 -0.21 -3.50 -11.55
C TYR A 143 -0.58 -2.52 -10.43
N ILE A 144 0.41 -2.07 -9.66
CA ILE A 144 0.19 -1.11 -8.56
C ILE A 144 -0.34 0.20 -9.13
N SER A 145 0.28 0.74 -10.19
CA SER A 145 -0.13 1.99 -10.82
C SER A 145 -1.55 1.92 -11.41
N SER A 146 -1.92 0.77 -11.96
CA SER A 146 -3.26 0.55 -12.53
C SER A 146 -4.33 0.47 -11.44
N MET A 147 -4.04 -0.23 -10.34
CA MET A 147 -4.91 -0.23 -9.15
C MET A 147 -5.01 1.18 -8.56
N LEU A 148 -3.88 1.89 -8.44
CA LEU A 148 -3.81 3.26 -7.96
C LEU A 148 -4.72 4.19 -8.77
N TYR A 149 -4.69 4.08 -10.11
CA TYR A 149 -5.55 4.87 -10.98
C TYR A 149 -7.04 4.56 -10.79
N ALA A 150 -7.39 3.27 -10.65
CA ALA A 150 -8.78 2.86 -10.41
C ALA A 150 -9.31 3.44 -9.09
N PHE A 151 -8.53 3.33 -8.01
CA PHE A 151 -8.90 3.86 -6.70
C PHE A 151 -8.85 5.38 -6.63
N TYR A 152 -7.93 6.03 -7.34
CA TYR A 152 -7.91 7.49 -7.49
C TYR A 152 -9.25 8.00 -8.04
N ARG A 153 -9.79 7.34 -9.07
CA ARG A 153 -11.10 7.68 -9.62
C ARG A 153 -12.23 7.42 -8.64
N GLU A 154 -12.25 6.25 -8.00
CA GLU A 154 -13.30 5.90 -7.02
C GLU A 154 -13.33 6.87 -5.83
N VAL A 155 -12.16 7.28 -5.34
CA VAL A 155 -12.04 8.27 -4.26
C VAL A 155 -12.37 9.66 -4.77
N GLY A 156 -11.97 10.04 -5.98
CA GLY A 156 -12.34 11.32 -6.58
C GLY A 156 -13.86 11.50 -6.72
N ASP A 157 -14.57 10.42 -7.05
CA ASP A 157 -16.03 10.43 -7.19
C ASP A 157 -16.74 10.45 -5.82
N SER A 158 -16.20 9.77 -4.81
CA SER A 158 -16.85 9.59 -3.50
C SER A 158 -16.40 10.56 -2.39
N ARG A 159 -15.17 11.08 -2.48
CA ARG A 159 -14.50 11.97 -1.51
C ARG A 159 -13.60 12.97 -2.25
N PRO A 160 -14.17 13.89 -3.07
CA PRO A 160 -13.39 14.81 -3.91
C PRO A 160 -12.47 15.74 -3.14
N ASP A 161 -12.75 16.01 -1.85
CA ASP A 161 -11.93 16.88 -0.98
C ASP A 161 -10.81 16.12 -0.25
N SER A 162 -10.58 14.85 -0.59
CA SER A 162 -9.56 14.05 0.08
C SER A 162 -8.15 14.51 -0.28
N SER A 163 -7.33 14.80 0.73
CA SER A 163 -5.96 15.29 0.54
C SER A 163 -5.03 14.30 -0.17
N ILE A 164 -5.34 13.00 -0.12
CA ILE A 164 -4.54 11.96 -0.78
C ILE A 164 -4.61 12.04 -2.32
N LEU A 165 -5.64 12.70 -2.87
CA LEU A 165 -5.83 12.78 -4.32
C LEU A 165 -4.69 13.56 -5.00
N GLU A 166 -4.12 14.56 -4.33
CA GLU A 166 -2.99 15.34 -4.87
C GLU A 166 -1.72 14.47 -4.99
N GLU A 167 -1.40 13.72 -3.93
CA GLU A 167 -0.26 12.80 -3.92
C GLU A 167 -0.43 11.67 -4.94
N ALA A 168 -1.61 11.04 -4.96
CA ALA A 168 -1.92 9.99 -5.92
C ALA A 168 -1.82 10.50 -7.37
N TYR A 169 -2.30 11.71 -7.66
CA TYR A 169 -2.20 12.31 -8.98
C TYR A 169 -0.73 12.52 -9.40
N SER A 170 0.11 13.00 -8.49
CA SER A 170 1.54 13.21 -8.75
C SER A 170 2.25 11.90 -9.14
N LEU A 171 1.99 10.82 -8.40
CA LEU A 171 2.53 9.49 -8.73
C LEU A 171 1.98 8.96 -10.05
N LEU A 172 0.68 9.10 -10.29
CA LEU A 172 0.03 8.65 -11.52
C LEU A 172 0.56 9.38 -12.76
N GLN A 173 0.86 10.68 -12.64
CA GLN A 173 1.45 11.44 -13.73
C GLN A 173 2.82 10.86 -14.13
N GLN A 174 3.67 10.54 -13.15
CA GLN A 174 4.97 9.90 -13.41
C GLN A 174 4.80 8.53 -14.08
N MET A 175 3.85 7.72 -13.62
CA MET A 175 3.61 6.39 -14.16
C MET A 175 2.99 6.42 -15.56
N GLN A 176 2.22 7.46 -15.88
CA GLN A 176 1.66 7.66 -17.21
C GLN A 176 2.75 8.00 -18.24
N GLU A 177 3.76 8.79 -17.87
CA GLU A 177 4.92 9.08 -18.73
C GLU A 177 5.72 7.81 -19.07
N LEU A 178 5.73 6.83 -18.16
CA LEU A 178 6.35 5.52 -18.35
C LEU A 178 5.47 4.51 -19.10
N GLY A 179 4.20 4.84 -19.38
CA GLY A 179 3.24 3.91 -19.98
C GLY A 179 2.86 2.72 -19.08
N ALA A 180 3.05 2.84 -17.77
CA ALA A 180 2.84 1.74 -16.83
C ALA A 180 1.35 1.48 -16.52
N VAL A 181 0.46 2.45 -16.75
CA VAL A 181 -0.96 2.35 -16.37
C VAL A 181 -1.79 1.58 -17.41
N GLN A 182 -2.38 0.47 -17.00
CA GLN A 182 -3.35 -0.32 -17.75
C GLN A 182 -4.76 -0.10 -17.21
N TYR A 183 -5.63 0.53 -18.00
CA TYR A 183 -6.99 0.85 -17.59
C TYR A 183 -7.98 0.73 -18.77
N PRO A 184 -9.22 0.20 -18.58
CA PRO A 184 -9.85 -0.18 -17.31
C PRO A 184 -9.47 -1.56 -16.76
N VAL A 185 -8.72 -2.35 -17.54
CA VAL A 185 -8.33 -3.72 -17.22
C VAL A 185 -6.82 -3.87 -17.24
N ILE A 186 -6.33 -4.82 -16.45
CA ILE A 186 -4.95 -5.31 -16.41
C ILE A 186 -4.91 -6.68 -17.07
N ARG A 187 -3.95 -6.91 -17.96
CA ARG A 187 -3.74 -8.21 -18.58
C ARG A 187 -2.84 -9.09 -17.70
N ILE A 188 -3.36 -10.24 -17.25
CA ILE A 188 -2.61 -11.23 -16.45
C ILE A 188 -2.84 -12.62 -17.05
N ASN A 189 -1.79 -13.31 -17.50
CA ASN A 189 -1.83 -14.67 -18.05
C ASN A 189 -3.01 -14.93 -19.01
N ASP A 190 -3.15 -14.03 -19.98
CA ASP A 190 -4.23 -14.04 -20.97
C ASP A 190 -5.66 -13.80 -20.47
N CYS A 191 -5.81 -13.27 -19.25
CA CYS A 191 -7.07 -12.81 -18.70
C CYS A 191 -7.10 -11.29 -18.56
N ASP A 192 -8.25 -10.68 -18.84
CA ASP A 192 -8.51 -9.26 -18.58
C ASP A 192 -9.15 -9.14 -17.19
N ILE A 193 -8.43 -8.52 -16.26
CA ILE A 193 -8.88 -8.35 -14.88
C ILE A 193 -9.21 -6.88 -14.64
N PRO A 194 -10.38 -6.53 -14.08
CA PRO A 194 -10.68 -5.14 -13.73
C PRO A 194 -9.60 -4.54 -12.82
N SER A 195 -9.10 -3.36 -13.17
CA SER A 195 -8.02 -2.69 -12.43
C SER A 195 -8.36 -2.39 -10.95
N GLY A 196 -9.65 -2.32 -10.60
CA GLY A 196 -10.10 -2.20 -9.21
C GLY A 196 -10.24 -3.52 -8.44
N ASP A 197 -10.04 -4.69 -9.08
CA ASP A 197 -10.16 -5.99 -8.43
C ASP A 197 -8.84 -6.44 -7.79
N ILE A 198 -8.52 -5.83 -6.65
CA ILE A 198 -7.31 -6.15 -5.88
C ILE A 198 -7.20 -7.66 -5.63
N LYS A 199 -8.30 -8.35 -5.31
CA LYS A 199 -8.27 -9.79 -4.97
C LYS A 199 -7.80 -10.65 -6.13
N ALA A 200 -8.16 -10.29 -7.36
CA ALA A 200 -7.78 -11.01 -8.56
C ALA A 200 -6.33 -10.68 -9.01
N ILE A 201 -5.87 -9.45 -8.76
CA ILE A 201 -4.54 -8.98 -9.17
C ILE A 201 -3.44 -9.44 -8.20
N LEU A 202 -3.75 -9.44 -6.90
CA LEU A 202 -2.74 -9.61 -5.85
C LEU A 202 -1.96 -10.93 -5.90
N PRO A 203 -2.55 -12.10 -6.23
CA PRO A 203 -1.78 -13.35 -6.30
C PRO A 203 -0.61 -13.30 -7.29
N ASP A 204 -0.82 -12.69 -8.46
CA ASP A 204 0.25 -12.55 -9.48
C ASP A 204 1.29 -11.51 -9.05
N LEU A 205 0.83 -10.38 -8.47
CA LEU A 205 1.71 -9.38 -7.87
C LEU A 205 2.65 -10.03 -6.84
N LEU A 206 2.12 -10.76 -5.86
CA LEU A 206 2.90 -11.42 -4.82
C LEU A 206 3.82 -12.50 -5.40
N GLY A 207 3.38 -13.24 -6.42
CA GLY A 207 4.20 -14.23 -7.13
C GLY A 207 5.44 -13.61 -7.76
N ARG A 208 5.26 -12.50 -8.50
CA ARG A 208 6.35 -11.74 -9.13
C ARG A 208 7.27 -11.11 -8.09
N SER A 209 6.72 -10.50 -7.05
CA SER A 209 7.50 -9.92 -5.96
C SER A 209 8.34 -10.96 -5.22
N LYS A 210 7.82 -12.18 -5.05
CA LYS A 210 8.57 -13.31 -4.48
C LYS A 210 9.70 -13.76 -5.41
N ALA A 211 9.47 -13.81 -6.72
CA ALA A 211 10.50 -14.17 -7.70
C ALA A 211 11.68 -13.20 -7.69
N LEU A 212 11.43 -11.91 -7.40
CA LEU A 212 12.45 -10.88 -7.21
C LEU A 212 13.08 -10.86 -5.79
N GLY A 213 12.62 -11.70 -4.87
CA GLY A 213 13.08 -11.69 -3.49
C GLY A 213 12.67 -10.43 -2.71
N LEU A 214 11.60 -9.74 -3.12
CA LEU A 214 10.99 -8.63 -2.37
C LEU A 214 10.12 -9.14 -1.23
N LEU A 215 9.62 -10.37 -1.36
CA LEU A 215 8.86 -11.08 -0.32
C LEU A 215 9.68 -12.28 0.14
N LYS A 216 9.99 -12.34 1.43
CA LYS A 216 10.68 -13.49 2.02
C LYS A 216 9.72 -14.69 2.01
N ALA A 217 10.21 -15.85 1.57
CA ALA A 217 9.52 -17.11 1.79
C ALA A 217 9.68 -17.46 3.27
N GLU A 218 8.57 -17.48 4.03
CA GLU A 218 8.53 -18.25 5.27
C GLU A 218 8.58 -19.76 4.98
#